data_AF-A0A7C5X607-F1
#
_entry.id   AF-A0A7C5X607-F1
#
_cell.length_a   1.000
_cell.length_b   1.000
_cell.length_c   1.000
_cell.angle_alpha   90.00
_cell.angle_beta   90.00
_cell.angle_gamma   90.00
#
_symmetry.space_group_name_H-M   'P 1'
#
loop_
_entity.id
_entity.type
_entity.pdbx_description
1 polymer ?
#
loop_
_entity_poly.entity_id
_entity_poly.type
_entity_poly.pdbx_seq_one_letter_code
_entity_poly.pdbx_strand_id
1 'polypeptide(L)' 'LYYCHNDFGIRTHNMTPEECPNAHAHLQHLLLGASEAVPVVGGELWLGQWQRIFLVELDRPREREVLLQVVGYA' A
#
# COMPACT_ATOMS: atom_id res chain seq x y z
N LEU A 1 15.51 19.04 6.33
CA LEU A 1 14.95 19.19 4.98
C LEU A 1 13.46 18.90 5.07
N TYR A 2 12.61 19.89 4.79
CA TYR A 2 11.15 19.74 4.77
C TYR A 2 10.73 19.36 3.35
N TYR A 3 10.01 18.26 3.18
CA TYR A 3 9.54 17.82 1.86
C TYR A 3 8.26 18.57 1.50
N CYS A 4 8.39 19.66 0.74
CA CYS A 4 7.30 20.60 0.44
C CYS A 4 6.22 20.07 -0.53
N HIS A 5 6.27 18.80 -0.95
CA HIS A 5 5.32 18.30 -1.96
C HIS A 5 3.86 18.38 -1.50
N ASN A 6 3.62 18.27 -0.19
CA ASN A 6 2.29 18.39 0.41
C ASN A 6 1.87 19.84 0.72
N ASP A 7 2.72 20.84 0.43
CA ASP A 7 2.38 22.25 0.59
C ASP A 7 1.71 22.76 -0.70
N PHE A 8 0.39 22.91 -0.65
CA PHE A 8 -0.41 23.37 -1.79
C PHE A 8 -0.42 24.90 -1.95
N GLY A 9 0.14 25.65 -0.99
CA GLY A 9 0.48 27.06 -1.21
C GLY A 9 1.68 27.23 -2.13
N ILE A 10 2.57 26.23 -2.18
CA ILE A 10 3.75 26.20 -3.04
C ILE A 10 3.48 25.42 -4.33
N ARG A 11 2.93 24.20 -4.23
CA ARG A 11 2.57 23.36 -5.38
C ARG A 11 1.20 23.76 -5.93
N THR A 12 1.21 24.63 -6.94
CA THR A 12 -0.02 25.23 -7.50
C THR A 12 -0.36 24.77 -8.93
N HIS A 13 0.55 24.07 -9.61
CA HIS A 13 0.37 23.62 -10.99
C HIS A 13 0.05 22.13 -11.05
N ASN A 14 -0.72 21.72 -12.07
CA ASN A 14 -1.16 20.32 -12.26
C ASN A 14 -1.91 19.75 -11.05
N MET A 15 -2.62 20.62 -10.32
CA MET A 15 -3.46 20.27 -9.19
C MET A 15 -4.89 20.01 -9.68
N THR A 16 -5.56 19.03 -9.07
CA THR A 16 -7.01 18.84 -9.22
C THR A 16 -7.74 19.38 -7.99
N PRO A 17 -9.02 19.75 -8.09
CA PRO A 17 -9.80 20.22 -6.94
C PRO A 17 -9.83 19.21 -5.78
N GLU A 18 -9.73 17.92 -6.06
CA GLU A 18 -9.79 16.83 -5.09
C GLU A 18 -8.41 16.31 -4.62
N GLU A 19 -7.32 17.00 -4.98
CA GLU A 19 -5.96 16.60 -4.65
C GLU A 19 -5.76 16.44 -3.11
N CYS A 20 -5.05 15.38 -2.72
CA CYS A 20 -4.78 15.05 -1.30
C CYS A 20 -3.30 15.23 -0.99
N PRO A 21 -2.92 15.78 0.17
CA PRO A 21 -1.52 15.82 0.59
C PRO A 21 -1.00 14.43 1.00
N ASN A 22 -0.81 13.53 0.05
CA ASN A 22 -0.50 12.11 0.27
C ASN A 22 0.88 11.67 -0.23
N ALA A 23 1.79 12.61 -0.51
CA ALA A 23 3.10 12.26 -1.06
C ALA A 23 3.92 11.33 -0.13
N HIS A 24 3.77 11.49 1.19
CA HIS A 24 4.38 10.58 2.16
C HIS A 24 3.89 9.15 2.01
N ALA A 25 2.59 8.95 1.73
CA ALA A 25 1.99 7.64 1.56
C ALA A 25 2.58 6.91 0.34
N HIS A 26 2.78 7.63 -0.78
CA HIS A 26 3.42 7.09 -1.98
C HIS A 26 4.88 6.67 -1.72
N LEU A 27 5.65 7.50 -1.00
CA LEU A 27 7.04 7.18 -0.66
C LEU A 27 7.15 5.99 0.30
N GLN A 28 6.26 5.89 1.28
CA GLN A 28 6.20 4.74 2.19
C GLN A 28 5.77 3.47 1.45
N HIS A 29 4.79 3.57 0.55
CA HIS A 29 4.34 2.45 -0.28
C HIS A 29 5.46 1.92 -1.19
N LEU A 30 6.27 2.81 -1.78
CA LEU A 30 7.43 2.42 -2.58
C LEU A 30 8.41 1.53 -1.79
N LEU A 31 8.53 1.73 -0.49
CA LEU A 31 9.42 0.96 0.39
C LEU A 31 8.78 -0.33 0.91
N LEU A 32 7.47 -0.31 1.21
CA LEU A 32 6.75 -1.46 1.78
C LEU A 32 6.32 -2.48 0.72
N GLY A 33 6.11 -2.05 -0.52
CA GLY A 33 5.54 -2.88 -1.58
C GLY A 33 4.00 -2.86 -1.60
N ALA A 34 3.45 -3.39 -2.69
CA ALA A 34 2.01 -3.41 -2.96
C ALA A 34 1.38 -4.79 -2.86
N SER A 35 2.19 -5.85 -2.80
CA SER A 35 1.72 -7.23 -2.83
C SER A 35 2.73 -8.14 -2.15
N GLU A 36 2.25 -9.30 -1.72
CA GLU A 36 3.05 -10.36 -1.13
C GLU A 36 2.66 -11.70 -1.74
N ALA A 37 3.65 -12.57 -1.97
CA ALA A 37 3.43 -13.93 -2.45
C ALA A 37 3.61 -14.90 -1.29
N VAL A 38 2.57 -15.68 -0.98
CA VAL A 38 2.58 -16.65 0.11
C VAL A 38 2.36 -18.06 -0.45
N PRO A 39 3.26 -19.02 -0.21
CA PRO A 39 3.06 -20.39 -0.64
C PRO A 39 1.82 -21.01 0.03
N VAL A 40 1.10 -21.85 -0.71
CA VAL A 40 0.03 -22.69 -0.18
C VAL A 40 0.50 -24.14 -0.24
N VAL A 41 0.56 -24.82 0.91
CA VAL A 41 1.03 -26.21 1.02
C VAL A 41 0.02 -26.99 1.84
N GLY A 42 -0.46 -28.11 1.29
CA GLY A 42 -1.48 -28.93 1.98
C GLY A 42 -2.81 -28.21 2.24
N GLY A 43 -3.14 -27.19 1.44
CA GLY A 43 -4.35 -26.39 1.61
C GLY A 43 -4.24 -25.24 2.61
N GLU A 44 -3.06 -25.00 3.20
CA GLU A 44 -2.82 -23.94 4.19
C GLU A 44 -1.80 -22.92 3.69
N LEU A 45 -1.96 -21.65 4.09
CA LEU A 45 -0.95 -20.61 3.88
C LEU A 45 0.29 -20.95 4.69
N TRP A 46 1.43 -21.12 4.03
CA TRP A 46 2.67 -21.48 4.69
C TRP A 46 3.39 -20.26 5.24
N LEU A 47 2.98 -19.87 6.45
CA LEU A 47 3.57 -18.78 7.23
C LEU A 47 4.38 -19.34 8.40
N GLY A 48 5.52 -18.71 8.71
CA GLY A 48 6.27 -18.98 9.92
C GLY A 48 5.50 -18.57 11.18
N GLN A 49 5.91 -19.08 12.35
CA GLN A 49 5.26 -18.88 13.65
C GLN A 49 4.85 -17.42 13.92
N TRP A 50 5.71 -16.48 13.53
CA TRP A 50 5.56 -15.05 13.78
C TRP A 50 5.17 -14.21 12.56
N GLN A 51 5.01 -14.83 11.37
CA GLN A 51 4.64 -14.10 10.16
C GLN A 51 3.13 -13.85 10.12
N ARG A 52 2.74 -12.63 9.73
CA ARG A 52 1.35 -12.22 9.53
C ARG A 52 1.30 -11.32 8.30
N ILE A 53 0.18 -11.36 7.58
CA ILE A 53 -0.09 -10.48 6.46
C ILE A 53 -0.84 -9.28 7.01
N PHE A 54 -0.36 -8.07 6.70
CA PHE A 54 -1.00 -6.83 7.10
C PHE A 54 -1.39 -6.02 5.87
N LEU A 55 -2.60 -5.48 5.88
CA LEU A 55 -2.95 -4.32 5.07
C LEU A 55 -2.56 -3.07 5.84
N VAL A 56 -1.65 -2.26 5.31
CA VAL A 56 -1.18 -1.02 5.95
C VAL A 56 -1.77 0.17 5.19
N GLU A 57 -2.66 0.92 5.84
CA GLU A 57 -3.17 2.20 5.33
C GLU A 57 -2.15 3.31 5.61
N LEU A 58 -1.77 4.06 4.58
CA LEU A 58 -0.69 5.07 4.64
C LEU A 58 -1.15 6.50 4.36
N ASP A 59 -2.39 6.70 3.89
CA ASP A 59 -2.91 8.00 3.47
C ASP A 59 -4.02 8.49 4.43
N ARG A 60 -5.23 7.92 4.31
CA ARG A 60 -6.39 8.31 5.12
C ARG A 60 -7.47 7.22 5.08
N PRO A 61 -8.44 7.21 6.03
CA PRO A 61 -9.52 6.24 6.04
C PRO A 61 -10.33 6.29 4.73
N ARG A 62 -10.28 5.20 3.97
CA ARG A 62 -11.07 4.99 2.74
C ARG A 62 -11.36 3.50 2.62
N GLU A 63 -12.36 3.16 1.82
CA GLU A 63 -12.53 1.78 1.39
C GLU A 63 -11.32 1.36 0.55
N ARG A 64 -10.78 0.19 0.85
CA ARG A 64 -9.63 -0.41 0.18
C ARG A 64 -10.00 -1.80 -0.29
N GLU A 65 -9.49 -2.15 -1.45
CA GLU A 65 -9.67 -3.48 -2.04
C GLU A 65 -8.34 -4.24 -1.98
N VAL A 66 -8.42 -5.53 -1.69
CA VAL A 66 -7.28 -6.46 -1.74
C VAL A 66 -7.65 -7.57 -2.70
N LEU A 67 -6.86 -7.73 -3.76
CA LEU A 67 -7.04 -8.80 -4.72
C LEU A 67 -6.23 -10.03 -4.27
N LEU A 68 -6.90 -11.18 -4.24
CA LEU A 68 -6.26 -12.48 -4.00
C LEU A 68 -6.23 -13.27 -5.30
N GLN A 69 -5.02 -13.61 -5.75
CA GLN A 69 -4.82 -14.50 -6.88
C GLN A 69 -4.18 -15.79 -6.38
N VAL A 70 -4.82 -16.92 -6.67
CA VAL A 70 -4.31 -18.25 -6.31
C VAL A 70 -4.06 -19.03 -7.60
N VAL A 71 -2.83 -19.53 -7.76
CA VAL A 71 -2.41 -20.31 -8.92
C VAL A 71 -1.67 -21.54 -8.40
N GLY A 72 -2.05 -22.72 -8.89
CA GLY A 72 -1.46 -23.98 -8.47
C GLY A 72 -2.26 -25.18 -8.96
N TYR A 73 -1.88 -26.36 -8.49
CA TYR A 73 -2.58 -27.62 -8.75
C TYR A 73 -3.25 -28.11 -7.46
N ALA A 74 -4.30 -28.90 -7.63
CA ALA A 74 -4.96 -29.60 -6.52
C ALA A 74 -4.16 -30.83 -6.07
#